data_AF-A0AA45MC70-F1
#
_entry.id   AF-A0AA45MC70-F1
#
_cell.length_a   1.000
_cell.length_b   1.000
_cell.length_c   1.000
_cell.angle_alpha   90.00
_cell.angle_beta   90.00
_cell.angle_gamma   90.00
#
_symmetry.space_group_name_H-M   'P 1'
#
loop_
_entity.id
_entity.type
_entity.pdbx_description
1 polymer ?
#
loop_
_entity_poly.entity_id
_entity_poly.type
_entity_poly.pdbx_seq_one_letter_code
_entity_poly.pdbx_strand_id
1 'polypeptide(L)'
;MRGEPVNMFTIPDARLQALSRASRDQFIDRLMDRLRCDFPATAGDLGSDELHRRVDQAIERAAGFQLLSQQQAGRYINLAAVYGWEFDRDPALSWMRAILTDTILPRPEERLDRLMETCLHRQRTEEHNRLLHRQLGWAPAMAAGTTAPPDHRGLPLAEADQAARAHHGHQIVGAVAMPCPGAGTGEDKLMEIVVTGDDDAGLDGIDLMIVRGDGQVLTGKTGPTGRYRFTGLPPGNYKLCLPALDADAWGVKTIRALPDTASRGTGKATWTTAPDPAPQDDKRHLIVPGECIGKIAEYYGFFPRTIWDHPANADLKHRRHDNMYVLFEGDVVAIPAKRMKLESVAAGDQVIVQRRGVPEHLRIRFLDHMRRPRAGVPYFLSVATDSGIPVPDVLGETDAGGFVDQPIAPSAIHATIILQPGPMEEVHEFDIGYVDPIDTVSGWLARLNNLGYGCGIAAEEDGILIDAVKAFQRKWGLAETGIMDEPTRGRLLQAHGS
;
A
#
# COMPACT_ATOMS: atom_id res chain seq x y z
N MET A 1 57.49 -28.70 -5.35
CA MET A 1 56.44 -28.89 -6.37
C MET A 1 55.38 -27.84 -6.12
N ARG A 2 55.23 -26.89 -7.05
CA ARG A 2 54.35 -25.72 -6.89
C ARG A 2 52.92 -26.15 -7.21
N GLY A 3 51.99 -25.82 -6.31
CA GLY A 3 50.57 -26.08 -6.47
C GLY A 3 49.98 -25.25 -7.61
N GLU A 4 49.18 -25.92 -8.44
CA GLU A 4 48.34 -25.30 -9.46
C GLU A 4 47.26 -24.42 -8.79
N PRO A 5 47.02 -23.20 -9.27
CA PRO A 5 45.91 -22.39 -8.77
C PRO A 5 44.57 -22.88 -9.34
N VAL A 6 43.63 -23.07 -8.42
CA VAL A 6 42.21 -23.36 -8.64
C VAL A 6 41.56 -22.23 -9.46
N ASN A 7 40.79 -22.63 -10.46
CA ASN A 7 40.08 -21.77 -11.41
C ASN A 7 39.31 -20.62 -10.73
N MET A 8 39.67 -19.41 -11.14
CA MET A 8 38.93 -18.18 -10.92
C MET A 8 37.61 -18.25 -11.69
N PHE A 9 36.48 -18.23 -10.98
CA PHE A 9 35.15 -18.16 -11.57
C PHE A 9 34.95 -16.79 -12.23
N THR A 10 35.20 -16.73 -13.55
CA THR A 10 34.83 -15.60 -14.40
C THR A 10 33.31 -15.60 -14.58
N ILE A 11 32.64 -14.52 -14.16
CA ILE A 11 31.19 -14.32 -14.36
C ILE A 11 30.96 -14.08 -15.88
N PRO A 12 29.95 -14.71 -16.53
CA PRO A 12 29.84 -14.65 -17.99
C PRO A 12 29.27 -13.31 -18.49
N ASP A 13 30.11 -12.59 -19.22
CA ASP A 13 29.90 -11.40 -20.06
C ASP A 13 28.88 -11.59 -21.23
N ALA A 14 28.10 -12.67 -21.25
CA ALA A 14 27.58 -13.24 -22.50
C ALA A 14 26.15 -12.83 -22.91
N ARG A 15 25.57 -11.75 -22.35
CA ARG A 15 24.28 -11.21 -22.85
C ARG A 15 24.26 -9.72 -23.18
N LEU A 16 25.29 -8.96 -22.84
CA LEU A 16 25.38 -7.51 -23.12
C LEU A 16 26.29 -7.16 -24.32
N GLN A 17 27.09 -8.11 -24.84
CA GLN A 17 27.91 -7.92 -26.06
C GLN A 17 27.12 -8.06 -27.38
N ALA A 18 25.79 -8.04 -27.32
CA ALA A 18 24.91 -8.07 -28.49
C ALA A 18 24.77 -6.70 -29.19
N LEU A 19 25.11 -5.59 -28.53
CA LEU A 19 25.14 -4.27 -29.17
C LEU A 19 26.56 -4.02 -29.66
N SER A 20 26.74 -3.76 -30.97
CA SER A 20 27.95 -3.06 -31.39
C SER A 20 28.06 -1.77 -30.56
N ARG A 21 29.26 -1.32 -30.17
CA ARG A 21 29.43 -0.04 -29.45
C ARG A 21 28.62 1.09 -30.10
N ALA A 22 28.62 1.13 -31.43
CA ALA A 22 27.82 2.06 -32.24
C ALA A 22 26.30 1.99 -31.98
N SER A 23 25.72 0.81 -31.73
CA SER A 23 24.29 0.67 -31.44
C SER A 23 23.95 1.08 -30.00
N ARG A 24 24.88 0.90 -29.06
CA ARG A 24 24.75 1.45 -27.70
C ARG A 24 24.81 2.97 -27.71
N ASP A 25 25.78 3.54 -28.42
CA ASP A 25 25.96 5.00 -28.51
C ASP A 25 24.73 5.67 -29.16
N GLN A 26 24.23 5.13 -30.27
CA GLN A 26 22.97 5.61 -30.90
C GLN A 26 21.73 5.46 -30.01
N PHE A 27 21.72 4.49 -29.09
CA PHE A 27 20.64 4.36 -28.12
C PHE A 27 20.76 5.45 -27.04
N ILE A 28 21.96 5.70 -26.51
CA ILE A 28 22.22 6.73 -25.51
C ILE A 28 21.91 8.12 -26.09
N ASP A 29 22.36 8.43 -27.30
CA ASP A 29 22.08 9.73 -27.95
C ASP A 29 20.57 10.00 -28.04
N ARG A 30 19.79 9.00 -28.52
CA ARG A 30 18.32 9.11 -28.59
C ARG A 30 17.67 9.29 -27.21
N LEU A 31 18.19 8.61 -26.17
CA LEU A 31 17.70 8.78 -24.81
C LEU A 31 18.01 10.18 -24.27
N MET A 32 19.20 10.71 -24.53
CA MET A 32 19.60 12.05 -24.08
C MET A 32 18.73 13.14 -24.72
N ASP A 33 18.47 13.05 -26.02
CA ASP A 33 17.59 13.98 -26.73
C ASP A 33 16.18 13.95 -26.15
N ARG A 34 15.67 12.74 -25.90
CA ARG A 34 14.37 12.54 -25.29
C ARG A 34 14.30 13.08 -23.87
N LEU A 35 15.30 12.82 -23.04
CA LEU A 35 15.36 13.33 -21.67
C LEU A 35 15.32 14.86 -21.62
N ARG A 36 16.00 15.53 -22.55
CA ARG A 36 15.96 17.00 -22.66
C ARG A 36 14.58 17.52 -23.09
N CYS A 37 13.86 16.76 -23.91
CA CYS A 37 12.51 17.11 -24.37
C CYS A 37 11.46 16.85 -23.28
N ASP A 38 11.43 15.64 -22.73
CA ASP A 38 10.37 15.13 -21.85
C ASP A 38 10.59 15.58 -20.39
N PHE A 39 11.85 15.79 -19.98
CA PHE A 39 12.25 16.12 -18.60
C PHE A 39 13.24 17.30 -18.52
N PRO A 40 12.87 18.49 -19.06
CA PRO A 40 13.78 19.63 -19.15
C PRO A 40 14.27 20.12 -17.77
N ALA A 41 13.45 20.00 -16.72
CA ALA A 41 13.83 20.36 -15.36
C ALA A 41 15.00 19.50 -14.81
N THR A 42 15.10 18.24 -15.25
CA THR A 42 16.12 17.30 -14.76
C THR A 42 17.34 17.23 -15.69
N ALA A 43 17.13 17.38 -17.00
CA ALA A 43 18.16 17.15 -18.01
C ALA A 43 18.59 18.39 -18.81
N GLY A 44 17.83 19.49 -18.76
CA GLY A 44 18.04 20.68 -19.59
C GLY A 44 19.34 21.41 -19.27
N ASP A 45 19.66 21.57 -17.98
CA ASP A 45 20.84 22.32 -17.53
C ASP A 45 22.11 21.45 -17.45
N LEU A 46 22.01 20.14 -17.70
CA LEU A 46 23.15 19.24 -17.68
C LEU A 46 23.92 19.32 -19.02
N GLY A 47 25.22 19.57 -18.92
CA GLY A 47 26.13 19.44 -20.07
C GLY A 47 26.07 18.03 -20.67
N SER A 48 26.30 17.89 -21.98
CA SER A 48 26.17 16.61 -22.68
C SER A 48 27.00 15.49 -22.06
N ASP A 49 28.25 15.75 -21.67
CA ASP A 49 29.12 14.74 -21.03
C ASP A 49 28.60 14.30 -19.66
N GLU A 50 28.02 15.22 -18.90
CA GLU A 50 27.40 14.94 -17.60
C GLU A 50 26.15 14.08 -17.76
N LEU A 51 25.25 14.48 -18.67
CA LEU A 51 24.03 13.74 -18.95
C LEU A 51 24.34 12.34 -19.49
N HIS A 52 25.31 12.23 -20.41
CA HIS A 52 25.76 10.95 -20.95
C HIS A 52 26.26 10.03 -19.83
N ARG A 53 27.12 10.52 -18.94
CA ARG A 53 27.64 9.73 -17.81
C ARG A 53 26.53 9.26 -16.87
N ARG A 54 25.55 10.12 -16.58
CA ARG A 54 24.40 9.74 -15.73
C ARG A 54 23.52 8.68 -16.38
N VAL A 55 23.26 8.81 -17.68
CA VAL A 55 22.52 7.81 -18.47
C VAL A 55 23.28 6.48 -18.48
N ASP A 56 24.58 6.50 -18.74
CA ASP A 56 25.41 5.29 -18.79
C ASP A 56 25.41 4.55 -17.43
N GLN A 57 25.62 5.28 -16.34
CA GLN A 57 25.52 4.73 -14.98
C GLN A 57 24.12 4.19 -14.66
N ALA A 58 23.06 4.85 -15.13
CA ALA A 58 21.69 4.37 -14.94
C ALA A 58 21.42 3.07 -15.72
N ILE A 59 21.99 2.92 -16.92
CA ILE A 59 21.94 1.67 -17.70
C ILE A 59 22.65 0.53 -16.96
N GLU A 60 23.82 0.79 -16.37
CA GLU A 60 24.54 -0.20 -15.56
C GLU A 60 23.73 -0.61 -14.32
N ARG A 61 23.10 0.35 -13.63
CA ARG A 61 22.21 0.05 -12.50
C ARG A 61 21.00 -0.78 -12.92
N ALA A 62 20.34 -0.41 -14.02
CA ALA A 62 19.24 -1.19 -14.59
C ALA A 62 19.66 -2.64 -14.91
N ALA A 63 20.84 -2.83 -15.48
CA ALA A 63 21.40 -4.16 -15.75
C ALA A 63 21.62 -4.98 -14.47
N GLY A 64 21.98 -4.34 -13.35
CA GLY A 64 22.05 -4.95 -12.02
C GLY A 64 20.71 -5.51 -11.53
N PHE A 65 19.59 -4.93 -11.98
CA PHE A 65 18.24 -5.45 -11.77
C PHE A 65 17.76 -6.41 -12.87
N GLN A 66 18.66 -6.86 -13.76
CA GLN A 66 18.37 -7.73 -14.90
C GLN A 66 17.42 -7.09 -15.95
N LEU A 67 17.40 -5.75 -16.01
CA LEU A 67 16.67 -4.98 -17.03
C LEU A 67 17.59 -4.78 -18.23
N LEU A 68 17.58 -5.75 -19.14
CA LEU A 68 18.60 -5.87 -20.19
C LEU A 68 18.16 -5.33 -21.56
N SER A 69 16.86 -5.08 -21.78
CA SER A 69 16.37 -4.57 -23.06
C SER A 69 16.43 -3.03 -23.13
N GLN A 70 16.54 -2.47 -24.34
CA GLN A 70 16.47 -1.01 -24.55
C GLN A 70 15.17 -0.41 -24.01
N GLN A 71 14.05 -1.13 -24.15
CA GLN A 71 12.76 -0.74 -23.60
C GLN A 71 12.81 -0.68 -22.06
N GLN A 72 13.35 -1.70 -21.40
CA GLN A 72 13.44 -1.75 -19.94
C GLN A 72 14.40 -0.68 -19.40
N ALA A 73 15.57 -0.51 -20.02
CA ALA A 73 16.53 0.52 -19.66
C ALA A 73 15.94 1.93 -19.82
N GLY A 74 15.25 2.21 -20.94
CA GLY A 74 14.58 3.50 -21.14
C GLY A 74 13.53 3.80 -20.08
N ARG A 75 12.70 2.81 -19.72
CA ARG A 75 11.68 2.96 -18.65
C ARG A 75 12.30 3.18 -17.27
N TYR A 76 13.39 2.49 -16.96
CA TYR A 76 14.16 2.71 -15.73
C TYR A 76 14.73 4.13 -15.67
N ILE A 77 15.25 4.64 -16.79
CA ILE A 77 15.81 5.99 -16.89
C ILE A 77 14.72 7.06 -16.78
N ASN A 78 13.50 6.82 -17.29
CA ASN A 78 12.37 7.71 -17.06
C ASN A 78 12.08 7.86 -15.55
N LEU A 79 12.16 6.77 -14.78
CA LEU A 79 12.03 6.82 -13.33
C LEU A 79 13.17 7.64 -12.69
N ALA A 80 14.41 7.46 -13.14
CA ALA A 80 15.55 8.26 -12.69
C ALA A 80 15.41 9.75 -12.99
N ALA A 81 14.79 10.11 -14.11
CA ALA A 81 14.54 11.50 -14.48
C ALA A 81 13.48 12.17 -13.58
N VAL A 82 12.53 11.39 -13.06
CA VAL A 82 11.42 11.89 -12.22
C VAL A 82 11.76 11.89 -10.74
N TYR A 83 12.36 10.80 -10.25
CA TYR A 83 12.58 10.54 -8.83
C TYR A 83 14.03 10.78 -8.39
N GLY A 84 14.89 11.23 -9.32
CA GLY A 84 16.31 11.47 -9.07
C GLY A 84 17.19 10.31 -9.56
N TRP A 85 18.41 10.64 -9.96
CA TRP A 85 19.31 9.70 -10.64
C TRP A 85 19.68 8.48 -9.77
N GLU A 86 19.58 8.58 -8.44
CA GLU A 86 19.87 7.51 -7.48
C GLU A 86 18.62 6.99 -6.74
N PHE A 87 17.42 7.14 -7.33
CA PHE A 87 16.16 6.73 -6.71
C PHE A 87 16.16 5.28 -6.16
N ASP A 88 16.91 4.37 -6.79
CA ASP A 88 17.01 2.96 -6.39
C ASP A 88 17.86 2.72 -5.14
N ARG A 89 18.44 3.78 -4.58
CA ARG A 89 19.30 3.79 -3.39
C ARG A 89 18.89 4.84 -2.35
N ASP A 90 18.02 5.77 -2.71
CA ASP A 90 17.51 6.79 -1.80
C ASP A 90 16.70 6.12 -0.67
N PRO A 91 17.07 6.29 0.62
CA PRO A 91 16.30 5.76 1.74
C PRO A 91 14.84 6.19 1.76
N ALA A 92 14.53 7.42 1.31
CA ALA A 92 13.16 7.93 1.22
C ALA A 92 12.34 7.23 0.13
N LEU A 93 13.01 6.60 -0.85
CA LEU A 93 12.40 5.86 -1.96
C LEU A 93 12.69 4.36 -1.88
N SER A 94 12.99 3.84 -0.68
CA SER A 94 13.30 2.42 -0.46
C SER A 94 12.22 1.46 -0.98
N TRP A 95 10.96 1.90 -1.05
CA TRP A 95 9.85 1.16 -1.66
C TRP A 95 10.07 0.86 -3.16
N MET A 96 10.73 1.75 -3.91
CA MET A 96 11.03 1.53 -5.34
C MET A 96 12.02 0.37 -5.51
N ARG A 97 13.06 0.35 -4.67
CA ARG A 97 14.04 -0.75 -4.64
C ARG A 97 13.38 -2.06 -4.19
N ALA A 98 12.49 -2.01 -3.20
CA ALA A 98 11.76 -3.19 -2.74
C ALA A 98 10.97 -3.83 -3.89
N ILE A 99 10.31 -3.04 -4.74
CA ILE A 99 9.62 -3.55 -5.93
C ILE A 99 10.62 -4.14 -6.96
N LEU A 100 11.73 -3.45 -7.24
CA LEU A 100 12.75 -3.95 -8.20
C LEU A 100 13.46 -5.23 -7.76
N THR A 101 13.41 -5.55 -6.47
CA THR A 101 14.01 -6.75 -5.87
C THR A 101 12.98 -7.79 -5.40
N ASP A 102 11.69 -7.56 -5.67
CA ASP A 102 10.61 -8.42 -5.23
C ASP A 102 10.72 -9.83 -5.81
N THR A 103 10.89 -10.82 -4.92
CA THR A 103 11.04 -12.22 -5.30
C THR A 103 9.74 -12.88 -5.73
N ILE A 104 8.58 -12.30 -5.38
CA ILE A 104 7.25 -12.81 -5.74
C ILE A 104 6.97 -12.60 -7.23
N LEU A 105 7.53 -11.52 -7.79
CA LEU A 105 7.57 -11.25 -9.22
C LEU A 105 8.93 -11.70 -9.76
N PRO A 106 9.08 -12.96 -10.21
CA PRO A 106 10.39 -13.50 -10.58
C PRO A 106 10.97 -12.85 -11.85
N ARG A 107 10.11 -12.28 -12.71
CA ARG A 107 10.53 -11.66 -13.97
C ARG A 107 10.88 -10.18 -13.75
N PRO A 108 12.07 -9.71 -14.17
CA PRO A 108 12.47 -8.31 -14.04
C PRO A 108 11.50 -7.32 -14.68
N GLU A 109 10.90 -7.70 -15.81
CA GLU A 109 9.91 -6.87 -16.51
C GLU A 109 8.63 -6.65 -15.70
N GLU A 110 8.13 -7.68 -15.00
CA GLU A 110 6.95 -7.57 -14.15
C GLU A 110 7.20 -6.64 -12.96
N ARG A 111 8.42 -6.66 -12.39
CA ARG A 111 8.83 -5.71 -11.33
C ARG A 111 8.84 -4.28 -11.85
N LEU A 112 9.38 -4.06 -13.04
CA LEU A 112 9.42 -2.74 -13.65
C LEU A 112 8.02 -2.24 -14.04
N ASP A 113 7.15 -3.12 -14.53
CA ASP A 113 5.73 -2.83 -14.77
C ASP A 113 5.02 -2.40 -13.49
N ARG A 114 5.16 -3.19 -12.43
CA ARG A 114 4.61 -2.86 -11.11
C ARG A 114 5.13 -1.51 -10.61
N LEU A 115 6.44 -1.29 -10.67
CA LEU A 115 7.03 -0.03 -10.21
C LEU A 115 6.46 1.15 -10.97
N MET A 116 6.37 1.04 -12.30
CA MET A 116 5.81 2.10 -13.14
C MET A 116 4.33 2.35 -12.82
N GLU A 117 3.51 1.30 -12.72
CA GLU A 117 2.10 1.43 -12.35
C GLU A 117 1.92 2.10 -10.98
N THR A 118 2.78 1.73 -10.01
CA THR A 118 2.80 2.32 -8.66
C THR A 118 3.14 3.81 -8.71
N CYS A 119 4.21 4.19 -9.44
CA CYS A 119 4.59 5.59 -9.63
C CYS A 119 3.47 6.42 -10.26
N LEU A 120 2.88 5.90 -11.35
CA LEU A 120 1.79 6.58 -12.05
C LEU A 120 0.53 6.70 -11.19
N HIS A 121 0.25 5.73 -10.33
CA HIS A 121 -0.83 5.85 -9.35
C HIS A 121 -0.54 6.95 -8.33
N ARG A 122 0.65 6.95 -7.72
CA ARG A 122 1.07 7.97 -6.75
C ARG A 122 1.00 9.39 -7.33
N GLN A 123 1.55 9.61 -8.53
CA GLN A 123 1.52 10.92 -9.19
C GLN A 123 0.08 11.41 -9.43
N ARG A 124 -0.83 10.52 -9.85
CA ARG A 124 -2.25 10.87 -10.04
C ARG A 124 -2.92 11.24 -8.73
N THR A 125 -2.63 10.51 -7.65
CA THR A 125 -3.16 10.81 -6.31
C THR A 125 -2.63 12.15 -5.80
N GLU A 126 -1.33 12.41 -5.91
CA GLU A 126 -0.72 13.67 -5.49
C GLU A 126 -1.25 14.86 -6.32
N GLU A 127 -1.43 14.69 -7.63
CA GLU A 127 -2.02 15.72 -8.50
C GLU A 127 -3.49 15.98 -8.13
N HIS A 128 -4.26 14.93 -7.87
CA HIS A 128 -5.64 15.03 -7.39
C HIS A 128 -5.72 15.85 -6.10
N ASN A 129 -4.93 15.48 -5.09
CA ASN A 129 -4.86 16.17 -3.80
C ASN A 129 -4.44 17.63 -3.98
N ARG A 130 -3.40 17.89 -4.78
CA ARG A 130 -2.94 19.25 -5.10
C ARG A 130 -4.00 20.09 -5.81
N LEU A 131 -4.83 19.49 -6.67
CA LEU A 131 -5.94 20.19 -7.31
C LEU A 131 -7.03 20.54 -6.29
N LEU A 132 -7.38 19.62 -5.39
CA LEU A 132 -8.32 19.89 -4.29
C LEU A 132 -7.80 21.02 -3.38
N HIS A 133 -6.54 20.97 -2.97
CA HIS A 133 -5.93 22.02 -2.12
C HIS A 133 -6.02 23.39 -2.79
N ARG A 134 -5.68 23.47 -4.09
CA ARG A 134 -5.78 24.71 -4.86
C ARG A 134 -7.20 25.24 -4.96
N GLN A 135 -8.19 24.36 -5.14
CA GLN A 135 -9.61 24.76 -5.18
C GLN A 135 -10.08 25.38 -3.86
N LEU A 136 -9.57 24.88 -2.74
CA LEU A 136 -9.94 25.36 -1.41
C LEU A 136 -9.11 26.56 -0.94
N GLY A 137 -8.08 26.98 -1.70
CA GLY A 137 -7.12 27.97 -1.25
C GLY A 137 -6.28 27.49 -0.05
N TRP A 138 -6.22 26.18 0.16
CA TRP A 138 -5.52 25.56 1.27
C TRP A 138 -4.05 25.34 0.91
N ALA A 139 -3.15 25.85 1.75
CA ALA A 139 -1.74 25.49 1.73
C ALA A 139 -1.49 24.61 2.96
N PRO A 140 -1.16 23.32 2.80
CA PRO A 140 -0.88 22.48 3.96
C PRO A 140 0.22 23.13 4.79
N ALA A 141 0.04 23.19 6.10
CA ALA A 141 1.16 23.44 7.00
C ALA A 141 2.16 22.31 6.74
N MET A 142 3.30 22.62 6.15
CA MET A 142 4.37 21.65 5.91
C MET A 142 4.72 21.02 7.26
N ALA A 143 4.29 19.78 7.49
CA ALA A 143 4.77 18.99 8.61
C ALA A 143 6.29 18.98 8.53
N ALA A 144 6.95 19.46 9.59
CA ALA A 144 8.39 19.61 9.62
C ALA A 144 9.05 18.24 9.40
N GLY A 145 9.58 18.01 8.19
CA GLY A 145 10.28 16.77 7.83
C GLY A 145 9.87 16.15 6.49
N THR A 146 8.73 16.52 5.91
CA THR A 146 8.33 16.00 4.59
C THR A 146 8.91 16.89 3.50
N THR A 147 9.86 16.36 2.72
CA THR A 147 10.29 17.00 1.48
C THR A 147 9.05 17.22 0.62
N ALA A 148 8.79 18.47 0.23
CA ALA A 148 7.71 18.75 -0.71
C ALA A 148 7.86 17.79 -1.91
N PRO A 149 6.80 17.06 -2.30
CA PRO A 149 6.89 16.18 -3.46
C PRO A 149 7.34 17.03 -4.66
N PRO A 150 8.16 16.46 -5.57
CA PRO A 150 8.64 17.22 -6.72
C PRO A 150 7.47 17.87 -7.46
N ASP A 151 7.63 19.10 -7.94
CA ASP A 151 6.61 19.78 -8.77
C ASP A 151 6.49 19.04 -10.11
N HIS A 152 5.72 17.94 -10.13
CA HIS A 152 5.40 17.17 -11.32
C HIS A 152 4.40 17.97 -12.17
N ARG A 153 4.86 19.06 -12.82
CA ARG A 153 4.03 19.76 -13.81
C ARG A 153 3.91 18.89 -15.05
N GLY A 154 2.69 18.41 -15.30
CA GLY A 154 2.42 17.37 -16.29
C GLY A 154 2.76 15.99 -15.72
N LEU A 155 2.19 14.94 -16.29
CA LEU A 155 2.53 13.55 -15.99
C LEU A 155 3.53 13.05 -17.07
N PRO A 156 4.76 13.63 -17.22
CA PRO A 156 5.66 13.26 -18.30
C PRO A 156 6.05 11.78 -18.21
N LEU A 157 5.98 11.18 -17.02
CA LEU A 157 6.27 9.76 -16.83
C LEU A 157 5.33 8.84 -17.62
N ALA A 158 4.04 9.17 -17.72
CA ALA A 158 3.06 8.34 -18.42
C ALA A 158 3.33 8.31 -19.93
N GLU A 159 3.51 9.50 -20.52
CA GLU A 159 3.87 9.65 -21.93
C GLU A 159 5.26 9.06 -22.21
N ALA A 160 6.20 9.27 -21.28
CA ALA A 160 7.53 8.73 -21.39
C ALA A 160 7.55 7.20 -21.37
N ASP A 161 6.78 6.58 -20.47
CA ASP A 161 6.62 5.12 -20.41
C ASP A 161 5.98 4.58 -21.69
N GLN A 162 4.90 5.22 -22.18
CA GLN A 162 4.22 4.80 -23.39
C GLN A 162 5.15 4.82 -24.61
N ALA A 163 5.89 5.90 -24.83
CA ALA A 163 6.82 5.96 -25.97
C ALA A 163 8.05 5.06 -25.76
N ALA A 164 8.47 4.76 -24.51
CA ALA A 164 9.48 3.74 -24.27
C ALA A 164 8.98 2.33 -24.64
N ARG A 165 7.71 2.02 -24.34
CA ARG A 165 7.04 0.76 -24.74
C ARG A 165 6.87 0.65 -26.27
N ALA A 166 6.65 1.75 -26.97
CA ALA A 166 6.50 1.76 -28.43
C ALA A 166 7.80 1.43 -29.19
N HIS A 167 8.96 1.50 -28.53
CA HIS A 167 10.22 1.10 -29.13
C HIS A 167 10.35 -0.42 -29.21
N HIS A 168 9.83 -0.99 -30.30
CA HIS A 168 10.10 -2.37 -30.70
C HIS A 168 11.50 -2.49 -31.35
N GLY A 169 12.55 -2.37 -30.54
CA GLY A 169 13.88 -2.83 -30.94
C GLY A 169 13.93 -4.35 -30.94
N HIS A 170 13.41 -5.00 -31.99
CA HIS A 170 13.60 -6.43 -32.26
C HIS A 170 15.05 -6.70 -32.66
N GLN A 171 15.98 -6.62 -31.71
CA GLN A 171 17.31 -7.21 -31.83
C GLN A 171 17.63 -8.00 -30.57
N ILE A 172 17.15 -9.24 -30.56
CA ILE A 172 17.92 -10.32 -29.93
C ILE A 172 19.04 -10.64 -30.94
N VAL A 173 20.28 -10.30 -30.61
CA VAL A 173 21.42 -10.89 -31.31
C VAL A 173 21.54 -12.33 -30.85
N GLY A 174 21.37 -13.26 -31.80
CA GLY A 174 21.72 -14.66 -31.64
C GLY A 174 20.65 -15.56 -31.00
N ALA A 175 19.59 -15.88 -31.73
CA ALA A 175 18.85 -17.12 -31.52
C ALA A 175 18.51 -17.73 -32.88
N VAL A 176 19.21 -18.81 -33.24
CA VAL A 176 18.85 -19.65 -34.38
C VAL A 176 17.52 -20.31 -34.03
N ALA A 177 16.50 -20.07 -34.86
CA ALA A 177 15.23 -20.75 -34.77
C ALA A 177 15.43 -22.25 -35.02
N MET A 178 15.35 -23.06 -33.97
CA MET A 178 15.10 -24.49 -34.07
C MET A 178 13.58 -24.69 -34.09
N PRO A 179 13.00 -25.40 -35.06
CA PRO A 179 11.60 -25.77 -35.01
C PRO A 179 11.41 -26.77 -33.86
N CYS A 180 10.68 -26.36 -32.82
CA CYS A 180 10.21 -27.30 -31.79
C CYS A 180 9.10 -28.20 -32.38
N PRO A 181 9.25 -29.52 -32.34
CA PRO A 181 8.17 -30.44 -32.68
C PRO A 181 7.21 -30.60 -31.50
N GLY A 182 5.91 -30.67 -31.80
CA GLY A 182 4.89 -31.20 -30.89
C GLY A 182 3.94 -30.15 -30.31
N ALA A 183 2.96 -29.73 -31.12
CA ALA A 183 1.79 -29.00 -30.65
C ALA A 183 0.93 -29.90 -29.74
N GLY A 184 0.82 -29.55 -28.47
CA GLY A 184 -0.38 -29.84 -27.68
C GLY A 184 -1.50 -28.94 -28.20
N THR A 185 -2.64 -29.52 -28.54
CA THR A 185 -3.72 -28.94 -29.34
C THR A 185 -4.67 -28.00 -28.58
N GLY A 186 -4.19 -27.27 -27.57
CA GLY A 186 -4.98 -26.27 -26.83
C GLY A 186 -4.36 -24.88 -26.91
N GLU A 187 -5.14 -23.86 -27.28
CA GLU A 187 -4.70 -22.46 -27.18
C GLU A 187 -4.41 -22.11 -25.70
N ASP A 188 -3.25 -21.51 -25.44
CA ASP A 188 -2.90 -21.00 -24.11
C ASP A 188 -3.91 -19.91 -23.68
N LYS A 189 -4.29 -19.95 -22.41
CA LYS A 189 -5.33 -19.11 -21.82
C LYS A 189 -4.74 -18.07 -20.86
N LEU A 190 -5.54 -17.04 -20.61
CA LEU A 190 -5.36 -16.01 -19.59
C LEU A 190 -6.27 -16.33 -18.40
N MET A 191 -5.84 -16.02 -17.19
CA MET A 191 -6.71 -15.89 -16.02
C MET A 191 -6.50 -14.51 -15.40
N GLU A 192 -7.59 -13.79 -15.15
CA GLU A 192 -7.56 -12.49 -14.48
C GLU A 192 -8.05 -12.62 -13.04
N ILE A 193 -7.23 -12.19 -12.09
CA ILE A 193 -7.61 -12.09 -10.68
C ILE A 193 -7.77 -10.62 -10.33
N VAL A 194 -8.90 -10.29 -9.69
CA VAL A 194 -9.16 -8.96 -9.14
C VAL A 194 -9.38 -9.12 -7.64
N VAL A 195 -8.49 -8.53 -6.82
CA VAL A 195 -8.66 -8.49 -5.37
C VAL A 195 -9.22 -7.13 -4.98
N THR A 196 -10.34 -7.15 -4.27
CA THR A 196 -11.01 -5.95 -3.78
C THR A 196 -11.13 -5.95 -2.25
N GLY A 197 -11.34 -4.77 -1.68
CA GLY A 197 -11.81 -4.61 -0.31
C GLY A 197 -13.32 -4.88 -0.17
N ASP A 198 -13.82 -4.67 1.04
CA ASP A 198 -15.24 -4.69 1.40
C ASP A 198 -16.02 -3.56 0.71
N ASP A 199 -15.33 -2.49 0.30
CA ASP A 199 -15.84 -1.35 -0.47
C ASP A 199 -15.79 -1.55 -2.00
N ASP A 200 -15.40 -2.75 -2.47
CA ASP A 200 -15.18 -3.08 -3.88
C ASP A 200 -14.03 -2.32 -4.57
N ALA A 201 -13.23 -1.55 -3.83
CA ALA A 201 -12.03 -0.92 -4.36
C ALA A 201 -10.91 -1.96 -4.54
N GLY A 202 -10.14 -1.84 -5.63
CA GLY A 202 -9.03 -2.73 -5.91
C GLY A 202 -7.85 -2.54 -4.95
N LEU A 203 -7.26 -3.65 -4.47
CA LEU A 203 -6.18 -3.61 -3.49
C LEU A 203 -4.81 -3.90 -4.10
N ASP A 204 -3.87 -2.97 -3.94
CA ASP A 204 -2.48 -3.12 -4.37
C ASP A 204 -1.70 -4.09 -3.49
N GLY A 205 -0.72 -4.76 -4.08
CA GLY A 205 0.33 -5.47 -3.36
C GLY A 205 -0.06 -6.82 -2.79
N ILE A 206 -1.23 -7.34 -3.15
CA ILE A 206 -1.73 -8.63 -2.66
C ILE A 206 -1.03 -9.76 -3.41
N ASP A 207 -0.39 -10.64 -2.63
CA ASP A 207 0.27 -11.83 -3.14
C ASP A 207 -0.73 -12.85 -3.64
N LEU A 208 -0.48 -13.36 -4.84
CA LEU A 208 -1.28 -14.36 -5.50
C LEU A 208 -0.42 -15.57 -5.82
N MET A 209 -1.02 -16.75 -5.69
CA MET A 209 -0.43 -18.01 -6.11
C MET A 209 -1.49 -18.88 -6.74
N ILE A 210 -1.22 -19.41 -7.94
CA ILE A 210 -2.01 -20.50 -8.52
C ILE A 210 -1.20 -21.79 -8.53
N VAL A 211 -1.81 -22.88 -8.09
CA VAL A 211 -1.21 -24.21 -8.04
C VAL A 211 -1.85 -25.09 -9.11
N ARG A 212 -1.00 -25.76 -9.89
CA ARG A 212 -1.40 -26.76 -10.89
C ARG A 212 -1.47 -28.15 -10.25
N GLY A 213 -2.21 -29.08 -10.88
CA GLY A 213 -2.45 -30.42 -10.34
C GLY A 213 -1.19 -31.28 -10.08
N ASP A 214 -0.04 -30.91 -10.62
CA ASP A 214 1.26 -31.54 -10.38
C ASP A 214 2.08 -30.86 -9.26
N GLY A 215 1.49 -29.91 -8.54
CA GLY A 215 2.11 -29.18 -7.43
C GLY A 215 2.99 -28.01 -7.85
N GLN A 216 3.15 -27.75 -9.15
CA GLN A 216 3.86 -26.55 -9.61
C GLN A 216 3.01 -25.30 -9.42
N VAL A 217 3.67 -24.17 -9.22
CA VAL A 217 3.02 -22.89 -8.91
C VAL A 217 3.41 -21.79 -9.89
N LEU A 218 2.52 -20.80 -9.99
CA LEU A 218 2.83 -19.47 -10.50
C LEU A 218 2.44 -18.47 -9.43
N THR A 219 3.28 -17.45 -9.26
CA THR A 219 3.07 -16.37 -8.31
C THR A 219 2.82 -15.06 -9.05
N GLY A 220 2.15 -14.13 -8.37
CA GLY A 220 1.85 -12.81 -8.87
C GLY A 220 1.58 -11.85 -7.72
N LYS A 221 1.49 -10.56 -8.03
CA LYS A 221 1.16 -9.53 -7.05
C LYS A 221 0.26 -8.48 -7.70
N THR A 222 -0.90 -8.19 -7.10
CA THR A 222 -1.87 -7.24 -7.66
C THR A 222 -1.30 -5.84 -7.76
N GLY A 223 -1.56 -5.11 -8.85
CA GLY A 223 -1.19 -3.69 -8.96
C GLY A 223 -2.19 -2.74 -8.26
N PRO A 224 -2.04 -1.41 -8.40
CA PRO A 224 -2.88 -0.39 -7.76
C PRO A 224 -4.39 -0.47 -8.05
N THR A 225 -4.79 -1.24 -9.06
CA THR A 225 -6.20 -1.46 -9.41
C THR A 225 -6.77 -2.76 -8.83
N GLY A 226 -6.00 -3.48 -8.00
CA GLY A 226 -6.35 -4.81 -7.50
C GLY A 226 -6.20 -5.94 -8.51
N ARG A 227 -5.75 -5.66 -9.74
CA ARG A 227 -5.73 -6.64 -10.83
C ARG A 227 -4.38 -7.31 -10.99
N TYR A 228 -4.39 -8.58 -11.35
CA TYR A 228 -3.24 -9.33 -11.85
C TYR A 228 -3.69 -10.34 -12.90
N ARG A 229 -2.81 -10.63 -13.87
CA ARG A 229 -3.10 -11.54 -14.98
C ARG A 229 -2.05 -12.63 -15.08
N PHE A 230 -2.48 -13.87 -14.95
CA PHE A 230 -1.67 -15.04 -15.30
C PHE A 230 -1.86 -15.33 -16.79
N THR A 231 -0.77 -15.31 -17.56
CA THR A 231 -0.76 -15.57 -19.01
C THR A 231 -0.08 -16.91 -19.33
N GLY A 232 -0.37 -17.47 -20.51
CA GLY A 232 0.30 -18.68 -20.99
C GLY A 232 -0.11 -19.95 -20.24
N LEU A 233 -1.36 -19.99 -19.74
CA LEU A 233 -1.88 -21.09 -18.95
C LEU A 233 -2.46 -22.18 -19.85
N PRO A 234 -2.11 -23.46 -19.67
CA PRO A 234 -2.86 -24.54 -20.26
C PRO A 234 -4.36 -24.48 -19.86
N PRO A 235 -5.30 -24.82 -20.76
CA PRO A 235 -6.69 -24.99 -20.36
C PRO A 235 -6.82 -26.00 -19.21
N GLY A 236 -7.57 -25.65 -18.17
CA GLY A 236 -7.73 -26.52 -17.02
C GLY A 236 -8.09 -25.76 -15.74
N ASN A 237 -8.22 -26.52 -14.66
CA ASN A 237 -8.50 -26.00 -13.32
C ASN A 237 -7.21 -25.86 -12.52
N TYR A 238 -7.18 -24.82 -11.70
CA TYR A 238 -6.07 -24.45 -10.82
C TYR A 238 -6.61 -24.20 -9.41
N LYS A 239 -5.70 -24.17 -8.44
CA LYS A 239 -6.01 -23.76 -7.06
C LYS A 239 -5.42 -22.39 -6.78
N LEU A 240 -6.29 -21.40 -6.57
CA LEU A 240 -5.92 -20.04 -6.17
C LEU A 240 -5.70 -19.98 -4.65
N CYS A 241 -4.61 -19.32 -4.25
CA CYS A 241 -4.26 -19.01 -2.88
C CYS A 241 -3.73 -17.57 -2.80
N LEU A 242 -4.00 -16.90 -1.68
CA LEU A 242 -3.36 -15.64 -1.30
C LEU A 242 -2.39 -15.97 -0.15
N PRO A 243 -1.12 -16.31 -0.41
CA PRO A 243 -0.24 -16.91 0.59
C PRO A 243 0.10 -15.99 1.78
N ALA A 244 -0.01 -14.68 1.58
CA ALA A 244 0.15 -13.70 2.64
C ALA A 244 -1.08 -13.61 3.55
N LEU A 245 -2.23 -14.18 3.19
CA LEU A 245 -3.49 -14.03 3.93
C LEU A 245 -3.97 -15.35 4.56
N ASP A 246 -4.54 -15.25 5.75
CA ASP A 246 -5.26 -16.34 6.41
C ASP A 246 -6.56 -16.70 5.70
N ALA A 247 -7.00 -17.95 5.87
CA ALA A 247 -8.21 -18.49 5.25
C ALA A 247 -9.48 -17.65 5.48
N ASP A 248 -9.62 -17.03 6.65
CA ASP A 248 -10.81 -16.21 6.94
C ASP A 248 -10.68 -14.75 6.47
N ALA A 249 -9.49 -14.33 6.04
CA ALA A 249 -9.21 -12.98 5.57
C ALA A 249 -9.73 -12.70 4.16
N TRP A 250 -10.16 -13.72 3.41
CA TRP A 250 -10.62 -13.54 2.04
C TRP A 250 -11.60 -14.60 1.56
N GLY A 251 -12.33 -14.27 0.49
CA GLY A 251 -13.21 -15.21 -0.20
C GLY A 251 -13.45 -14.83 -1.65
N VAL A 252 -13.80 -15.82 -2.47
CA VAL A 252 -14.21 -15.56 -3.86
C VAL A 252 -15.61 -14.95 -3.85
N LYS A 253 -15.74 -13.73 -4.39
CA LYS A 253 -17.01 -13.03 -4.56
C LYS A 253 -17.71 -13.46 -5.84
N THR A 254 -16.97 -13.54 -6.95
CA THR A 254 -17.54 -13.92 -8.25
C THR A 254 -16.51 -14.64 -9.12
N ILE A 255 -16.97 -15.60 -9.93
CA ILE A 255 -16.20 -16.21 -11.03
C ILE A 255 -17.00 -16.03 -12.31
N ARG A 256 -16.36 -15.53 -13.37
CA ARG A 256 -16.99 -15.31 -14.67
C ARG A 256 -16.03 -15.72 -15.78
N ALA A 257 -16.49 -16.48 -16.75
CA ALA A 257 -15.71 -16.78 -17.94
C ALA A 257 -15.42 -15.49 -18.73
N LEU A 258 -14.17 -15.29 -19.12
CA LEU A 258 -13.79 -14.21 -20.03
C LEU A 258 -14.28 -14.52 -21.44
N PRO A 259 -14.66 -13.50 -22.23
CA PRO A 259 -14.90 -13.67 -23.66
C PRO A 259 -13.67 -14.30 -24.36
N ASP A 260 -13.90 -15.11 -25.39
CA ASP A 260 -12.82 -15.88 -26.05
C ASP A 260 -11.63 -15.00 -26.46
N THR A 261 -11.89 -13.81 -26.99
CA THR A 261 -10.86 -12.83 -27.39
C THR A 261 -10.03 -12.30 -26.22
N ALA A 262 -10.62 -12.14 -25.04
CA ALA A 262 -9.95 -11.71 -23.82
C ALA A 262 -9.32 -12.88 -23.05
N SER A 263 -9.75 -14.11 -23.31
CA SER A 263 -9.26 -15.32 -22.66
C SER A 263 -7.96 -15.87 -23.25
N ARG A 264 -7.49 -15.33 -24.39
CA ARG A 264 -6.26 -15.80 -25.05
C ARG A 264 -5.00 -15.30 -24.33
N GLY A 265 -4.12 -16.22 -23.98
CA GLY A 265 -2.82 -15.92 -23.39
C GLY A 265 -1.73 -15.74 -24.46
N THR A 266 -0.70 -14.97 -24.14
CA THR A 266 0.55 -14.90 -24.92
C THR A 266 1.70 -15.52 -24.13
N GLY A 267 2.62 -16.19 -24.84
CA GLY A 267 3.77 -16.87 -24.23
C GLY A 267 3.41 -18.14 -23.45
N LYS A 268 4.42 -18.80 -22.89
CA LYS A 268 4.25 -19.97 -22.02
C LYS A 268 4.53 -19.60 -20.58
N ALA A 269 3.65 -20.00 -19.67
CA ALA A 269 3.87 -19.78 -18.24
C ALA A 269 5.10 -20.56 -17.74
N THR A 270 5.91 -19.91 -16.90
CA THR A 270 7.13 -20.49 -16.34
C THR A 270 6.84 -20.96 -14.92
N TRP A 271 6.49 -22.22 -14.80
CA TRP A 271 6.11 -22.85 -13.54
C TRP A 271 7.33 -23.15 -12.67
N THR A 272 7.18 -22.95 -11.36
CA THR A 272 8.20 -23.27 -10.36
C THR A 272 7.67 -24.29 -9.35
N THR A 273 8.57 -24.93 -8.61
CA THR A 273 8.18 -25.75 -7.47
C THR A 273 7.68 -24.83 -6.36
N ALA A 274 6.57 -25.19 -5.71
CA ALA A 274 6.11 -24.48 -4.53
C ALA A 274 7.23 -24.42 -3.48
N PRO A 275 7.54 -23.27 -2.88
CA PRO A 275 8.37 -23.26 -1.70
C PRO A 275 7.71 -24.09 -0.60
N ASP A 276 8.52 -24.81 0.18
CA ASP A 276 7.99 -25.51 1.35
C ASP A 276 7.25 -24.50 2.23
N PRO A 277 6.02 -24.80 2.67
CA PRO A 277 5.28 -23.88 3.53
C PRO A 277 6.11 -23.68 4.79
N ALA A 278 6.49 -22.43 5.06
CA ALA A 278 7.16 -22.09 6.30
C ALA A 278 6.30 -22.56 7.49
N PRO A 279 6.89 -23.08 8.57
CA PRO A 279 6.14 -23.38 9.79
C PRO A 279 5.36 -22.15 10.22
N GLN A 280 4.04 -22.29 10.34
CA GLN A 280 3.18 -21.25 10.86
C GLN A 280 2.83 -21.68 12.28
N ASP A 281 3.59 -21.15 13.22
CA ASP A 281 3.33 -21.32 14.64
C ASP A 281 2.58 -20.11 15.18
N ASP A 282 1.84 -20.32 16.27
CA ASP A 282 1.26 -19.23 17.04
C ASP A 282 2.36 -18.27 17.51
N LYS A 283 2.08 -16.97 17.42
CA LYS A 283 3.00 -15.90 17.83
C LYS A 283 2.37 -15.08 18.95
N ARG A 284 3.22 -14.43 19.73
CA ARG A 284 2.82 -13.40 20.70
C ARG A 284 3.36 -12.07 20.23
N HIS A 285 2.46 -11.10 20.06
CA HIS A 285 2.79 -9.75 19.63
C HIS A 285 2.61 -8.80 20.81
N LEU A 286 3.66 -8.06 21.16
CA LEU A 286 3.66 -7.08 22.24
C LEU A 286 3.24 -5.72 21.66
N ILE A 287 2.17 -5.15 22.21
CA ILE A 287 1.60 -3.89 21.72
C ILE A 287 2.54 -2.73 21.99
N VAL A 288 2.77 -1.92 20.95
CA VAL A 288 3.39 -0.60 21.05
C VAL A 288 2.34 0.52 20.86
N PRO A 289 2.61 1.76 21.31
CA PRO A 289 1.67 2.88 21.15
C PRO A 289 1.23 3.08 19.69
N GLY A 290 -0.07 3.32 19.49
CA GLY A 290 -0.67 3.50 18.16
C GLY A 290 -1.11 2.22 17.46
N GLU A 291 -0.90 1.03 18.06
CA GLU A 291 -1.38 -0.23 17.49
C GLU A 291 -2.79 -0.60 17.95
N CYS A 292 -3.53 -1.20 17.03
CA CYS A 292 -4.83 -1.81 17.26
C CYS A 292 -4.89 -3.18 16.56
N ILE A 293 -5.92 -3.98 16.85
CA ILE A 293 -6.10 -5.27 16.16
C ILE A 293 -6.23 -5.11 14.65
N GLY A 294 -6.81 -4.01 14.18
CA GLY A 294 -6.91 -3.66 12.76
C GLY A 294 -5.55 -3.64 12.05
N LYS A 295 -4.64 -2.81 12.55
CA LYS A 295 -3.27 -2.67 12.05
C LYS A 295 -2.46 -3.97 12.17
N ILE A 296 -2.61 -4.69 13.28
CA ILE A 296 -1.96 -5.99 13.51
C ILE A 296 -2.48 -7.03 12.51
N ALA A 297 -3.78 -7.06 12.26
CA ALA A 297 -4.39 -7.96 11.29
C ALA A 297 -3.92 -7.66 9.86
N GLU A 298 -3.81 -6.39 9.48
CA GLU A 298 -3.20 -5.98 8.20
C GLU A 298 -1.77 -6.51 8.08
N TYR A 299 -0.94 -6.28 9.10
CA TYR A 299 0.47 -6.69 9.11
C TYR A 299 0.65 -8.21 9.03
N TYR A 300 -0.11 -8.99 9.80
CA TYR A 300 0.00 -10.45 9.79
C TYR A 300 -0.83 -11.13 8.69
N GLY A 301 -1.70 -10.39 7.99
CA GLY A 301 -2.55 -10.90 6.92
C GLY A 301 -3.78 -11.66 7.41
N PHE A 302 -4.45 -11.16 8.45
CA PHE A 302 -5.66 -11.76 9.03
C PHE A 302 -6.88 -10.86 8.83
N PHE A 303 -8.06 -11.46 8.98
CA PHE A 303 -9.27 -10.70 9.31
C PHE A 303 -9.20 -10.30 10.80
N PRO A 304 -9.46 -9.04 11.20
CA PRO A 304 -9.32 -8.58 12.58
C PRO A 304 -10.01 -9.48 13.62
N ARG A 305 -11.24 -9.92 13.33
CA ARG A 305 -12.00 -10.80 14.24
C ARG A 305 -11.36 -12.18 14.42
N THR A 306 -10.64 -12.70 13.42
CA THR A 306 -9.93 -13.98 13.56
C THR A 306 -8.88 -13.92 14.66
N ILE A 307 -8.19 -12.77 14.81
CA ILE A 307 -7.25 -12.54 15.90
C ILE A 307 -8.03 -12.24 17.19
N TRP A 308 -8.95 -11.29 17.16
CA TRP A 308 -9.62 -10.80 18.37
C TRP A 308 -10.46 -11.86 19.09
N ASP A 309 -11.16 -12.70 18.32
CA ASP A 309 -12.03 -13.75 18.85
C ASP A 309 -11.27 -15.05 19.14
N HIS A 310 -9.95 -15.09 18.93
CA HIS A 310 -9.12 -16.24 19.27
C HIS A 310 -9.18 -16.52 20.79
N PRO A 311 -9.34 -17.79 21.23
CA PRO A 311 -9.51 -18.11 22.65
C PRO A 311 -8.39 -17.60 23.56
N ALA A 312 -7.14 -17.58 23.06
CA ALA A 312 -5.99 -17.07 23.82
C ALA A 312 -6.05 -15.54 24.08
N ASN A 313 -6.93 -14.81 23.39
CA ASN A 313 -7.14 -13.37 23.55
C ASN A 313 -8.37 -13.04 24.41
N ALA A 314 -9.08 -14.04 24.96
CA ALA A 314 -10.32 -13.83 25.70
C ALA A 314 -10.16 -12.89 26.91
N ASP A 315 -9.07 -13.03 27.67
CA ASP A 315 -8.79 -12.17 28.83
C ASP A 315 -8.49 -10.73 28.41
N LEU A 316 -7.69 -10.53 27.35
CA LEU A 316 -7.43 -9.20 26.78
C LEU A 316 -8.73 -8.57 26.28
N LYS A 317 -9.53 -9.33 25.55
CA LYS A 317 -10.84 -8.91 25.03
C LYS A 317 -11.78 -8.46 26.14
N HIS A 318 -11.84 -9.20 27.24
CA HIS A 318 -12.62 -8.81 28.40
C HIS A 318 -12.11 -7.50 29.03
N ARG A 319 -10.79 -7.40 29.27
CA ARG A 319 -10.16 -6.18 29.84
C ARG A 319 -10.36 -4.94 28.97
N ARG A 320 -10.44 -5.09 27.65
CA ARG A 320 -10.66 -3.98 26.71
C ARG A 320 -12.13 -3.79 26.34
N HIS A 321 -13.06 -4.36 27.11
CA HIS A 321 -14.51 -4.21 26.91
C HIS A 321 -14.99 -4.57 25.48
N ASP A 322 -14.38 -5.60 24.87
CA ASP A 322 -14.63 -6.01 23.47
C ASP A 322 -14.33 -4.90 22.43
N ASN A 323 -13.50 -3.91 22.78
CA ASN A 323 -13.03 -2.90 21.84
C ASN A 323 -11.64 -3.28 21.30
N MET A 324 -11.61 -3.87 20.10
CA MET A 324 -10.38 -4.29 19.43
C MET A 324 -9.53 -3.14 18.89
N TYR A 325 -10.02 -1.90 18.98
CA TYR A 325 -9.34 -0.69 18.50
C TYR A 325 -8.66 0.12 19.60
N VAL A 326 -8.81 -0.30 20.86
CA VAL A 326 -8.23 0.37 22.04
C VAL A 326 -7.37 -0.64 22.78
N LEU A 327 -6.07 -0.62 22.50
CA LEU A 327 -5.05 -1.45 23.16
C LEU A 327 -4.09 -0.55 23.93
N PHE A 328 -3.34 -1.13 24.86
CA PHE A 328 -2.34 -0.39 25.65
C PHE A 328 -0.95 -0.98 25.50
N GLU A 329 0.06 -0.14 25.62
CA GLU A 329 1.45 -0.60 25.66
C GLU A 329 1.62 -1.69 26.72
N GLY A 330 2.29 -2.78 26.33
CA GLY A 330 2.49 -3.94 27.19
C GLY A 330 1.39 -5.01 27.13
N ASP A 331 0.24 -4.73 26.47
CA ASP A 331 -0.68 -5.80 26.11
C ASP A 331 0.00 -6.82 25.19
N VAL A 332 -0.44 -8.07 25.28
CA VAL A 332 0.07 -9.14 24.42
C VAL A 332 -1.09 -9.78 23.67
N VAL A 333 -1.03 -9.72 22.35
CA VAL A 333 -1.99 -10.33 21.44
C VAL A 333 -1.42 -11.66 20.94
N ALA A 334 -2.17 -12.74 21.11
CA ALA A 334 -1.89 -14.01 20.46
C ALA A 334 -2.31 -13.95 18.99
N ILE A 335 -1.36 -14.22 18.10
CA ILE A 335 -1.57 -14.32 16.65
C ILE A 335 -1.56 -15.82 16.32
N PRO A 336 -2.69 -16.39 15.86
CA PRO A 336 -2.74 -17.81 15.55
C PRO A 336 -1.84 -18.16 14.37
N ALA A 337 -1.48 -19.45 14.26
CA ALA A 337 -0.96 -20.03 13.04
C ALA A 337 -1.88 -19.70 11.86
N LYS A 338 -1.32 -19.11 10.82
CA LYS A 338 -2.08 -18.78 9.60
C LYS A 338 -2.56 -20.07 8.92
N ARG A 339 -3.73 -20.01 8.30
CA ARG A 339 -4.32 -21.16 7.59
C ARG A 339 -4.31 -20.87 6.10
N MET A 340 -3.73 -21.76 5.32
CA MET A 340 -3.80 -21.65 3.87
C MET A 340 -5.18 -22.09 3.36
N LYS A 341 -5.68 -21.36 2.35
CA LYS A 341 -6.95 -21.64 1.67
C LYS A 341 -6.71 -21.79 0.18
N LEU A 342 -7.31 -22.82 -0.42
CA LEU A 342 -7.20 -23.14 -1.83
C LEU A 342 -8.58 -23.10 -2.49
N GLU A 343 -8.77 -22.19 -3.43
CA GLU A 343 -10.03 -22.02 -4.17
C GLU A 343 -9.91 -22.54 -5.59
N SER A 344 -10.93 -23.25 -6.09
CA SER A 344 -10.89 -23.80 -7.44
C SER A 344 -11.24 -22.74 -8.49
N VAL A 345 -10.36 -22.52 -9.46
CA VAL A 345 -10.53 -21.53 -10.54
C VAL A 345 -10.11 -22.13 -11.88
N ALA A 346 -10.60 -21.60 -13.02
CA ALA A 346 -10.23 -22.11 -14.34
C ALA A 346 -9.45 -21.10 -15.18
N ALA A 347 -8.57 -21.63 -16.03
CA ALA A 347 -7.97 -20.85 -17.11
C ALA A 347 -9.08 -20.32 -18.04
N GLY A 348 -9.03 -19.01 -18.34
CA GLY A 348 -10.07 -18.31 -19.07
C GLY A 348 -11.05 -17.55 -18.19
N ASP A 349 -10.95 -17.62 -16.86
CA ASP A 349 -11.85 -16.90 -15.96
C ASP A 349 -11.31 -15.53 -15.51
N GLN A 350 -12.26 -14.64 -15.22
CA GLN A 350 -12.09 -13.53 -14.29
C GLN A 350 -12.61 -13.94 -12.92
N VAL A 351 -11.75 -13.85 -11.91
CA VAL A 351 -12.06 -14.19 -10.51
C VAL A 351 -11.97 -12.92 -9.68
N ILE A 352 -13.09 -12.53 -9.06
CA ILE A 352 -13.14 -11.43 -8.10
C ILE A 352 -13.04 -12.01 -6.70
N VAL A 353 -11.98 -11.66 -5.98
CA VAL A 353 -11.70 -12.03 -4.60
C VAL A 353 -11.92 -10.82 -3.72
N GLN A 354 -12.62 -10.99 -2.60
CA GLN A 354 -12.81 -9.94 -1.59
C GLN A 354 -11.91 -10.23 -0.39
N ARG A 355 -11.07 -9.26 -0.02
CA ARG A 355 -10.35 -9.21 1.26
C ARG A 355 -11.26 -8.59 2.31
N ARG A 356 -11.45 -9.28 3.43
CA ARG A 356 -12.37 -8.89 4.50
C ARG A 356 -11.69 -7.99 5.52
N GLY A 357 -12.44 -7.02 6.04
CA GLY A 357 -11.97 -6.08 7.06
C GLY A 357 -11.09 -4.96 6.51
N VAL A 358 -11.08 -4.77 5.19
CA VAL A 358 -10.33 -3.71 4.51
C VAL A 358 -11.24 -3.08 3.46
N PRO A 359 -11.44 -1.75 3.42
CA PRO A 359 -10.87 -0.76 4.35
C PRO A 359 -11.52 -0.80 5.74
N GLU A 360 -10.92 -0.09 6.69
CA GLU A 360 -11.54 0.27 7.96
C GLU A 360 -12.30 1.59 7.81
N HIS A 361 -12.98 2.04 8.88
CA HIS A 361 -13.77 3.26 8.86
C HIS A 361 -13.32 4.23 9.94
N LEU A 362 -12.97 5.46 9.54
CA LEU A 362 -12.83 6.60 10.42
C LEU A 362 -14.21 7.21 10.65
N ARG A 363 -14.70 7.16 11.89
CA ARG A 363 -16.00 7.71 12.25
C ARG A 363 -15.91 8.73 13.37
N ILE A 364 -16.06 10.00 13.01
CA ILE A 364 -15.94 11.13 13.95
C ILE A 364 -17.21 11.96 13.92
N ARG A 365 -17.76 12.26 15.11
CA ARG A 365 -19.00 13.03 15.25
C ARG A 365 -18.72 14.45 15.72
N PHE A 366 -19.17 15.43 14.95
CA PHE A 366 -19.08 16.84 15.29
C PHE A 366 -20.41 17.35 15.86
N LEU A 367 -20.32 17.98 17.03
CA LEU A 367 -21.45 18.55 17.76
C LEU A 367 -21.25 20.05 17.97
N ASP A 368 -22.35 20.81 18.05
CA ASP A 368 -22.31 22.21 18.47
C ASP A 368 -22.18 22.33 20.02
N HIS A 369 -22.07 23.56 20.52
CA HIS A 369 -22.00 23.84 21.97
C HIS A 369 -23.25 23.38 22.76
N MET A 370 -24.38 23.17 22.08
CA MET A 370 -25.61 22.60 22.64
C MET A 370 -25.68 21.07 22.49
N ARG A 371 -24.60 20.43 22.01
CA ARG A 371 -24.48 18.99 21.74
C ARG A 371 -25.41 18.47 20.64
N ARG A 372 -25.85 19.35 19.74
CA ARG A 372 -26.63 18.97 18.56
C ARG A 372 -25.70 18.60 17.42
N PRO A 373 -26.05 17.59 16.61
CA PRO A 373 -25.34 17.25 15.38
C PRO A 373 -25.07 18.47 14.51
N ARG A 374 -23.81 18.65 14.12
CA ARG A 374 -23.44 19.59 13.06
C ARG A 374 -23.63 18.90 11.72
N ALA A 375 -24.87 18.83 11.24
CA ALA A 375 -25.22 18.18 9.97
C ALA A 375 -25.00 19.08 8.76
N GLY A 376 -24.66 18.50 7.60
CA GLY A 376 -24.49 19.20 6.33
C GLY A 376 -23.33 20.21 6.34
N VAL A 377 -22.35 20.02 7.23
CA VAL A 377 -21.16 20.85 7.30
C VAL A 377 -20.15 20.31 6.30
N PRO A 378 -19.76 21.08 5.27
CA PRO A 378 -18.72 20.67 4.35
C PRO A 378 -17.42 20.42 5.10
N TYR A 379 -16.72 19.36 4.71
CA TYR A 379 -15.41 19.03 5.26
C TYR A 379 -14.43 18.64 4.17
N PHE A 380 -13.16 18.81 4.49
CA PHE A 380 -12.02 18.25 3.78
C PHE A 380 -11.29 17.29 4.72
N LEU A 381 -11.00 16.08 4.26
CA LEU A 381 -10.27 15.05 5.00
C LEU A 381 -8.96 14.74 4.28
N SER A 382 -7.86 14.83 5.01
CA SER A 382 -6.55 14.29 4.61
C SER A 382 -6.09 13.23 5.59
N VAL A 383 -5.47 12.16 5.08
CA VAL A 383 -5.04 11.00 5.86
C VAL A 383 -3.60 10.65 5.53
N ALA A 384 -2.79 10.42 6.56
CA ALA A 384 -1.44 9.90 6.44
C ALA A 384 -1.39 8.41 6.82
N THR A 385 -0.57 7.64 6.10
CA THR A 385 -0.32 6.22 6.37
C THR A 385 1.13 6.00 6.82
N ASP A 386 1.39 4.93 7.56
CA ASP A 386 2.75 4.55 7.98
C ASP A 386 3.72 4.26 6.81
N SER A 387 3.18 3.84 5.66
CA SER A 387 3.93 3.59 4.44
C SER A 387 4.37 4.87 3.70
N GLY A 388 3.81 6.03 4.04
CA GLY A 388 3.99 7.27 3.30
C GLY A 388 3.44 7.22 1.87
N ILE A 389 2.59 6.25 1.55
CA ILE A 389 1.82 6.22 0.29
C ILE A 389 0.69 7.25 0.39
N PRO A 390 0.62 8.24 -0.53
CA PRO A 390 -0.47 9.19 -0.60
C PRO A 390 -1.78 8.48 -0.83
N VAL A 391 -2.80 8.88 -0.09
CA VAL A 391 -4.18 8.48 -0.32
C VAL A 391 -4.97 9.69 -0.84
N PRO A 392 -6.03 9.47 -1.63
CA PRO A 392 -6.86 10.57 -2.11
C PRO A 392 -7.47 11.35 -0.94
N ASP A 393 -7.31 12.67 -0.95
CA ASP A 393 -8.03 13.52 -0.02
C ASP A 393 -9.51 13.57 -0.39
N VAL A 394 -10.38 13.76 0.60
CA VAL A 394 -11.83 13.67 0.40
C VAL A 394 -12.50 14.99 0.74
N LEU A 395 -13.38 15.43 -0.16
CA LEU A 395 -14.39 16.44 0.12
C LEU A 395 -15.73 15.77 0.39
N GLY A 396 -16.41 16.20 1.43
CA GLY A 396 -17.74 15.70 1.77
C GLY A 396 -18.52 16.69 2.63
N GLU A 397 -19.66 16.23 3.13
CA GLU A 397 -20.46 16.93 4.12
C GLU A 397 -20.73 15.97 5.28
N THR A 398 -20.78 16.49 6.51
CA THR A 398 -21.20 15.69 7.65
C THR A 398 -22.65 15.21 7.47
N ASP A 399 -22.93 13.97 7.89
CA ASP A 399 -24.26 13.40 7.75
C ASP A 399 -25.30 14.07 8.69
N ALA A 400 -26.56 13.61 8.64
CA ALA A 400 -27.62 14.11 9.52
C ALA A 400 -27.32 13.92 11.03
N GLY A 401 -26.48 12.94 11.36
CA GLY A 401 -25.98 12.68 12.71
C GLY A 401 -24.75 13.51 13.11
N GLY A 402 -24.21 14.32 12.18
CA GLY A 402 -22.99 15.11 12.34
C GLY A 402 -21.71 14.30 12.17
N PHE A 403 -21.77 13.14 11.53
CA PHE A 403 -20.61 12.27 11.33
C PHE A 403 -19.85 12.60 10.06
N VAL A 404 -18.53 12.57 10.17
CA VAL A 404 -17.63 12.17 9.09
C VAL A 404 -17.44 10.66 9.22
N ASP A 405 -17.86 9.91 8.22
CA ASP A 405 -17.68 8.46 8.11
C ASP A 405 -16.97 8.18 6.79
N GLN A 406 -15.69 7.84 6.86
CA GLN A 406 -14.83 7.69 5.68
C GLN A 406 -14.03 6.40 5.74
N PRO A 407 -13.95 5.65 4.63
CA PRO A 407 -13.07 4.50 4.55
C PRO A 407 -11.61 4.95 4.67
N ILE A 408 -10.84 4.25 5.50
CA ILE A 408 -9.41 4.47 5.68
C ILE A 408 -8.66 3.15 5.59
N ALA A 409 -7.42 3.19 5.11
CA ALA A 409 -6.56 2.03 5.17
C ALA A 409 -6.26 1.67 6.64
N PRO A 410 -6.11 0.38 7.01
CA PRO A 410 -5.68 -0.01 8.34
C PRO A 410 -4.29 0.53 8.75
N SER A 411 -3.50 0.96 7.76
CA SER A 411 -2.20 1.62 7.94
C SER A 411 -2.30 3.12 8.21
N ALA A 412 -3.51 3.69 8.27
CA ALA A 412 -3.71 5.10 8.59
C ALA A 412 -3.24 5.37 10.03
N ILE A 413 -2.44 6.42 10.19
CA ILE A 413 -1.83 6.80 11.48
C ILE A 413 -2.26 8.19 11.94
N HIS A 414 -2.68 9.05 11.02
CA HIS A 414 -3.09 10.41 11.32
C HIS A 414 -4.17 10.87 10.33
N ALA A 415 -5.14 11.63 10.82
CA ALA A 415 -6.17 12.26 10.00
C ALA A 415 -6.35 13.73 10.38
N THR A 416 -6.44 14.58 9.36
CA THR A 416 -6.78 15.99 9.50
C THR A 416 -8.14 16.21 8.86
N ILE A 417 -9.12 16.66 9.66
CA ILE A 417 -10.45 17.06 9.19
C ILE A 417 -10.58 18.57 9.32
N ILE A 418 -10.87 19.23 8.21
CA ILE A 418 -11.14 20.65 8.15
C ILE A 418 -12.63 20.84 7.89
N LEU A 419 -13.37 21.38 8.86
CA LEU A 419 -14.77 21.77 8.67
C LEU A 419 -14.85 23.18 8.08
N GLN A 420 -15.83 23.42 7.22
CA GLN A 420 -16.03 24.70 6.53
C GLN A 420 -14.73 25.22 5.86
N PRO A 421 -14.08 24.41 4.99
CA PRO A 421 -12.80 24.80 4.40
C PRO A 421 -12.89 26.16 3.70
N GLY A 422 -11.95 27.05 4.01
CA GLY A 422 -11.98 28.45 3.59
C GLY A 422 -11.79 29.42 4.77
N PRO A 423 -12.31 30.65 4.70
CA PRO A 423 -12.01 31.70 5.69
C PRO A 423 -12.42 31.40 7.13
N MET A 424 -13.38 30.49 7.33
CA MET A 424 -13.96 30.12 8.62
C MET A 424 -13.61 28.67 8.99
N GLU A 425 -12.48 28.17 8.50
CA GLU A 425 -12.10 26.77 8.69
C GLU A 425 -11.88 26.42 10.17
N GLU A 426 -12.31 25.21 10.54
CA GLU A 426 -12.02 24.60 11.82
C GLU A 426 -11.19 23.34 11.58
N VAL A 427 -9.94 23.35 12.03
CA VAL A 427 -9.00 22.26 11.82
C VAL A 427 -9.02 21.32 13.02
N HIS A 428 -9.18 20.03 12.75
CA HIS A 428 -9.16 18.97 13.75
C HIS A 428 -8.17 17.89 13.34
N GLU A 429 -7.22 17.60 14.23
CA GLU A 429 -6.18 16.59 14.03
C GLU A 429 -6.43 15.39 14.94
N PHE A 430 -6.25 14.19 14.38
CA PHE A 430 -6.50 12.94 15.08
C PHE A 430 -5.37 11.95 14.84
N ASP A 431 -4.73 11.52 15.94
CA ASP A 431 -3.80 10.39 15.91
C ASP A 431 -4.59 9.08 16.02
N ILE A 432 -4.50 8.25 14.97
CA ILE A 432 -5.30 7.03 14.84
C ILE A 432 -4.63 5.91 15.65
N GLY A 433 -5.41 5.29 16.55
CA GLY A 433 -4.93 4.21 17.43
C GLY A 433 -4.27 4.68 18.73
N TYR A 434 -4.33 5.98 19.04
CA TYR A 434 -3.65 6.57 20.22
C TYR A 434 -4.56 6.88 21.41
N VAL A 435 -5.83 6.50 21.35
CA VAL A 435 -6.73 6.63 22.50
C VAL A 435 -6.48 5.47 23.45
N ASP A 436 -5.82 5.76 24.57
CA ASP A 436 -5.59 4.77 25.62
C ASP A 436 -6.89 4.27 26.26
N PRO A 437 -6.88 3.08 26.87
CA PRO A 437 -8.05 2.50 27.53
C PRO A 437 -8.66 3.35 28.65
N ILE A 438 -9.95 3.14 28.91
CA ILE A 438 -10.70 3.86 29.96
C ILE A 438 -10.23 3.55 31.38
N ASP A 439 -9.43 2.52 31.59
CA ASP A 439 -8.86 2.19 32.91
C ASP A 439 -7.52 2.90 33.17
N THR A 440 -7.07 3.77 32.25
CA THR A 440 -5.87 4.61 32.42
C THR A 440 -6.21 6.09 32.55
N VAL A 441 -5.33 6.86 33.21
CA VAL A 441 -5.49 8.31 33.34
C VAL A 441 -5.34 9.02 31.99
N SER A 442 -4.42 8.56 31.14
CA SER A 442 -4.25 9.08 29.77
C SER A 442 -5.52 8.87 28.93
N GLY A 443 -6.21 7.74 29.09
CA GLY A 443 -7.48 7.47 28.43
C GLY A 443 -8.62 8.38 28.90
N TRP A 444 -8.58 8.85 30.16
CA TRP A 444 -9.50 9.86 30.68
C TRP A 444 -9.23 11.22 30.07
N LEU A 445 -7.96 11.65 30.09
CA LEU A 445 -7.52 12.94 29.56
C LEU A 445 -7.88 13.07 28.08
N ALA A 446 -7.54 12.06 27.27
CA ALA A 446 -7.85 12.06 25.84
C ALA A 446 -9.35 12.20 25.57
N ARG A 447 -10.20 11.42 26.27
CA ARG A 447 -11.66 11.46 26.05
C ARG A 447 -12.29 12.77 26.54
N LEU A 448 -11.85 13.29 27.68
CA LEU A 448 -12.34 14.57 28.22
C LEU A 448 -11.95 15.73 27.29
N ASN A 449 -10.69 15.79 26.84
CA ASN A 449 -10.22 16.78 25.89
C ASN A 449 -11.01 16.73 24.56
N ASN A 450 -11.21 15.53 24.00
CA ASN A 450 -11.99 15.36 22.77
C ASN A 450 -13.45 15.81 22.92
N LEU A 451 -14.00 15.77 24.13
CA LEU A 451 -15.35 16.24 24.44
C LEU A 451 -15.41 17.73 24.84
N GLY A 452 -14.27 18.43 24.81
CA GLY A 452 -14.17 19.87 25.13
C GLY A 452 -13.98 20.17 26.61
N TYR A 453 -13.71 19.18 27.46
CA TYR A 453 -13.34 19.37 28.86
C TYR A 453 -11.82 19.45 28.96
N GLY A 454 -11.28 20.65 28.73
CA GLY A 454 -9.83 20.90 28.72
C GLY A 454 -9.17 20.50 30.04
N CYS A 455 -8.37 19.43 30.01
CA CYS A 455 -7.70 18.86 31.17
C CYS A 455 -6.18 18.69 30.98
N GLY A 456 -5.63 19.24 29.89
CA GLY A 456 -4.19 19.19 29.59
C GLY A 456 -3.73 17.83 29.05
N ILE A 457 -2.41 17.70 28.88
CA ILE A 457 -1.76 16.50 28.30
C ILE A 457 -1.15 15.56 29.36
N ALA A 458 -1.11 15.98 30.63
CA ALA A 458 -0.53 15.23 31.73
C ALA A 458 -1.38 15.37 32.99
N ALA A 459 -1.43 14.31 33.78
CA ALA A 459 -2.18 14.26 35.04
C ALA A 459 -1.54 15.08 36.17
N GLU A 460 -0.35 15.64 35.95
CA GLU A 460 0.51 16.26 36.97
C GLU A 460 -0.09 17.56 37.55
N GLU A 461 -1.11 18.13 36.91
CA GLU A 461 -1.92 19.22 37.45
C GLU A 461 -3.26 18.68 37.97
N ASP A 462 -3.22 17.93 39.07
CA ASP A 462 -4.38 17.24 39.69
C ASP A 462 -5.65 18.10 39.77
N GLY A 463 -5.51 19.42 39.98
CA GLY A 463 -6.64 20.35 40.03
C GLY A 463 -7.44 20.46 38.73
N ILE A 464 -6.78 20.48 37.57
CA ILE A 464 -7.45 20.70 36.29
C ILE A 464 -8.24 19.46 35.87
N LEU A 465 -7.67 18.27 36.02
CA LEU A 465 -8.37 17.02 35.73
C LEU A 465 -9.60 16.87 36.64
N ILE A 466 -9.47 17.13 37.94
CA ILE A 466 -10.59 17.07 38.89
C ILE A 466 -11.71 18.02 38.47
N ASP A 467 -11.38 19.26 38.08
CA ASP A 467 -12.38 20.25 37.66
C ASP A 467 -13.06 19.88 36.33
N ALA A 468 -12.31 19.31 35.38
CA ALA A 468 -12.86 18.75 34.14
C ALA A 468 -13.82 17.59 34.42
N VAL A 469 -13.47 16.68 35.34
CA VAL A 469 -14.34 15.58 35.77
C VAL A 469 -15.60 16.11 36.43
N LYS A 470 -15.51 17.10 37.33
CA LYS A 470 -16.68 17.75 37.94
C LYS A 470 -17.59 18.40 36.91
N ALA A 471 -17.01 19.13 35.96
CA ALA A 471 -17.76 19.77 34.87
C ALA A 471 -18.50 18.73 34.03
N PHE A 472 -17.83 17.61 33.70
CA PHE A 472 -18.44 16.48 33.02
C PHE A 472 -19.59 15.88 33.85
N GLN A 473 -19.34 15.53 35.12
CA GLN A 473 -20.34 14.95 36.02
C GLN A 473 -21.58 15.85 36.12
N ARG A 474 -21.39 17.15 36.36
CA ARG A 474 -22.48 18.13 36.43
C ARG A 474 -23.29 18.18 35.13
N LYS A 475 -22.62 18.21 33.97
CA LYS A 475 -23.27 18.25 32.66
C LYS A 475 -24.11 16.99 32.38
N TRP A 476 -23.70 15.85 32.91
CA TRP A 476 -24.33 14.56 32.69
C TRP A 476 -25.23 14.09 33.84
N GLY A 477 -25.46 14.93 34.84
CA GLY A 477 -26.35 14.62 35.97
C GLY A 477 -25.80 13.54 36.91
N LEU A 478 -24.48 13.38 36.98
CA LEU A 478 -23.79 12.52 37.94
C LEU A 478 -23.46 13.30 39.22
N ALA A 479 -23.07 12.58 40.27
CA ALA A 479 -22.56 13.21 41.48
C ALA A 479 -21.25 13.96 41.18
N GLU A 480 -21.20 15.25 41.52
CA GLU A 480 -20.05 16.13 41.22
C GLU A 480 -18.90 15.91 42.24
N THR A 481 -18.30 14.73 42.22
CA THR A 481 -17.24 14.32 43.14
C THR A 481 -15.85 14.70 42.66
N GLY A 482 -15.66 14.86 41.34
CA GLY A 482 -14.35 14.98 40.71
C GLY A 482 -13.57 13.66 40.64
N ILE A 483 -14.20 12.54 41.03
CA ILE A 483 -13.60 11.21 41.03
C ILE A 483 -14.05 10.46 39.77
N MET A 484 -13.09 9.85 39.06
CA MET A 484 -13.37 9.02 37.89
C MET A 484 -13.83 7.61 38.30
N ASP A 485 -15.00 7.51 38.91
CA ASP A 485 -15.63 6.25 39.33
C ASP A 485 -16.28 5.47 38.17
N GLU A 486 -16.76 4.25 38.43
CA GLU A 486 -17.33 3.39 37.39
C GLU A 486 -18.53 4.02 36.65
N PRO A 487 -19.50 4.68 37.33
CA PRO A 487 -20.55 5.43 36.64
C PRO A 487 -20.01 6.55 35.75
N THR A 488 -18.99 7.28 36.20
CA THR A 488 -18.38 8.37 35.41
C THR A 488 -17.63 7.81 34.20
N ARG A 489 -16.83 6.75 34.36
CA ARG A 489 -16.13 6.06 33.25
C ARG A 489 -17.11 5.52 32.21
N GLY A 490 -18.15 4.81 32.66
CA GLY A 490 -19.18 4.27 31.76
C GLY A 490 -19.91 5.38 30.99
N ARG A 491 -20.19 6.52 31.64
CA ARG A 491 -20.78 7.67 30.96
C ARG A 491 -19.79 8.35 30.00
N LEU A 492 -18.50 8.41 30.34
CA LEU A 492 -17.46 8.97 29.49
C LEU A 492 -17.28 8.15 28.21
N LEU A 493 -17.25 6.82 28.32
CA LEU A 493 -17.27 5.91 27.17
C LEU A 493 -18.49 6.15 26.28
N GLN A 494 -19.69 6.21 26.87
CA GLN A 494 -20.92 6.45 26.11
C GLN A 494 -20.93 7.83 25.44
N ALA A 495 -20.38 8.84 26.11
CA ALA A 495 -20.31 10.21 25.62
C ALA A 495 -19.37 10.35 24.43
N HIS A 496 -18.20 9.74 24.53
CA HIS A 496 -17.13 9.79 23.53
C HIS A 496 -17.40 8.85 22.36
N GLY A 497 -17.95 7.66 22.63
CA GLY A 497 -18.30 6.66 21.63
C GLY A 497 -17.22 5.62 21.35
N SER A 498 -16.11 5.60 22.11
CA SER A 498 -15.03 4.60 22.01
C SER A 498 -14.39 4.21 23.33
#